data_AF-A0A1G2YVS1-F1
#
_entry.id   AF-A0A1G2YVS1-F1
#
_cell.length_a   1.000
_cell.length_b   1.000
_cell.length_c   1.000
_cell.angle_alpha   90.00
_cell.angle_beta   90.00
_cell.angle_gamma   90.00
#
_symmetry.space_group_name_H-M   'P 1'
#
loop_
_entity.id
_entity.type
_entity.pdbx_description
1 polymer ?
#
loop_
_entity_poly.entity_id
_entity_poly.type
_entity_poly.pdbx_seq_one_letter_code
_entity_poly.pdbx_strand_id
1 'polypeptide(L)'
;MIATSHIVTPAKAGGHSMGVAWGPQTRCIAFRKGSQVRSIALGDPNPSRFRGHDIGATSVHVPIALEAPARAHGRLSTKGFTLFEIIAALGILGLVCSSVLLVIDRCVNSAADSSMRMEAFRLVRENLEEILVSDSVEETVEYGTSDEYPDISWETVIEAFSEPLTGAMWVRAVCSADYMDSRGEKQTVELVHWLTELTDQQAGQLMQQGDLEQLGVDQLLKTVQDAAEYAGVDGKTLEQWVQNGLVTTKDGEFLRYNLDVFMQNDGNPTPEQKSRQVKSVQELAMRMRMEQREQDGTLGSPRGAGGKDPTTGLPYEQLEKMSVGEVMDLLRQKQK
;
A
#
# COMPACT_ATOMS: atom_id res chain seq x y z
N MET A 1 0.94 15.26 -11.60
CA MET A 1 0.72 13.81 -11.79
C MET A 1 2.07 13.10 -11.83
N ILE A 2 2.33 12.21 -10.88
CA ILE A 2 3.56 11.42 -10.81
C ILE A 2 3.10 9.98 -10.54
N ALA A 3 3.37 9.07 -11.47
CA ALA A 3 3.25 7.64 -11.24
C ALA A 3 4.53 7.16 -10.53
N THR A 4 4.39 6.43 -9.44
CA THR A 4 5.53 5.83 -8.73
C THR A 4 5.44 4.31 -8.90
N SER A 5 6.36 3.73 -9.67
CA SER A 5 6.46 2.27 -9.84
C SER A 5 7.29 1.67 -8.73
N HIS A 6 6.77 0.69 -7.99
CA HIS A 6 7.52 -0.07 -7.01
C HIS A 6 7.61 -1.55 -7.43
N ILE A 7 8.78 -2.15 -7.24
CA ILE A 7 8.95 -3.59 -7.41
C ILE A 7 9.00 -4.17 -6.01
N VAL A 8 8.05 -5.03 -5.70
CA VAL A 8 7.98 -5.72 -4.41
C VAL A 8 8.29 -7.19 -4.68
N THR A 9 9.53 -7.61 -4.43
CA THR A 9 9.87 -9.04 -4.33
C THR A 9 9.30 -9.58 -3.01
N PRO A 10 8.61 -10.74 -2.98
CA PRO A 10 8.04 -11.27 -1.76
C PRO A 10 9.13 -11.55 -0.71
N ALA A 11 8.92 -11.02 0.49
CA ALA A 11 9.80 -11.24 1.62
C ALA A 11 9.52 -12.61 2.26
N LYS A 12 10.60 -13.38 2.52
CA LYS A 12 10.56 -14.56 3.38
C LYS A 12 10.10 -14.14 4.78
N ALA A 13 9.05 -14.78 5.30
CA ALA A 13 8.38 -14.43 6.54
C ALA A 13 9.36 -14.24 7.72
N GLY A 14 9.45 -13.00 8.20
CA GLY A 14 10.25 -12.59 9.35
C GLY A 14 9.87 -11.17 9.73
N GLY A 15 8.88 -11.03 10.62
CA GLY A 15 8.29 -9.75 10.98
C GLY A 15 9.22 -8.92 11.86
N HIS A 16 9.51 -7.68 11.44
CA HIS A 16 9.82 -6.51 12.26
C HIS A 16 9.30 -5.28 11.50
N SER A 17 8.44 -4.49 12.15
CA SER A 17 7.88 -3.24 11.61
C SER A 17 8.81 -2.07 11.93
N MET A 18 9.23 -1.30 10.92
CA MET A 18 9.84 0.02 11.09
C MET A 18 9.06 1.04 10.25
N GLY A 19 8.58 2.11 10.91
CA GLY A 19 7.89 3.21 10.27
C GLY A 19 8.83 4.09 9.45
N VAL A 20 8.43 4.38 8.22
CA VAL A 20 9.11 5.33 7.32
C VAL A 20 8.36 6.66 7.39
N ALA A 21 9.05 7.74 7.74
CA ALA A 21 8.51 9.09 7.73
C ALA A 21 8.54 9.65 6.30
N TRP A 22 7.40 10.15 5.82
CA TRP A 22 7.26 10.83 4.54
C TRP A 22 7.11 12.34 4.77
N GLY A 23 7.92 13.14 4.09
CA GLY A 23 7.79 14.60 4.04
C GLY A 23 7.14 15.03 2.72
N PRO A 24 6.53 16.22 2.65
CA PRO A 24 5.84 16.67 1.45
C PRO A 24 6.86 17.03 0.36
N GLN A 25 6.67 16.44 -0.83
CA GLN A 25 7.35 16.75 -2.10
C GLN A 25 8.82 16.31 -2.27
N THR A 26 9.20 15.10 -1.84
CA THR A 26 10.43 14.47 -2.34
C THR A 26 10.11 13.25 -3.20
N ARG A 27 10.46 13.28 -4.48
CA ARG A 27 10.35 12.15 -5.41
C ARG A 27 11.36 11.07 -5.01
N CYS A 28 10.89 10.03 -4.32
CA CYS A 28 11.72 8.90 -3.93
C CYS A 28 11.24 7.64 -4.66
N ILE A 29 12.09 7.06 -5.51
CA ILE A 29 11.89 5.69 -5.99
C ILE A 29 12.55 4.77 -4.96
N ALA A 30 11.73 4.06 -4.18
CA ALA A 30 12.20 3.07 -3.23
C ALA A 30 12.28 1.70 -3.92
N PHE A 31 13.46 1.09 -3.92
CA PHE A 31 13.67 -0.30 -4.31
C PHE A 31 13.84 -1.15 -3.06
N ARG A 32 13.00 -2.18 -2.90
CA ARG A 32 13.12 -3.14 -1.80
C ARG A 32 13.73 -4.44 -2.34
N LYS A 33 14.92 -4.80 -1.85
CA LYS A 33 15.56 -6.11 -2.10
C LYS A 33 15.99 -6.70 -0.76
N GLY A 34 15.15 -7.56 -0.17
CA GLY A 34 15.39 -8.13 1.17
C GLY A 34 15.23 -7.15 2.34
N SER A 35 16.00 -7.33 3.43
CA SER A 35 15.86 -6.57 4.70
C SER A 35 16.61 -5.23 4.75
N GLN A 36 17.17 -4.75 3.63
CA GLN A 36 17.84 -3.44 3.58
C GLN A 36 17.07 -2.49 2.66
N VAL A 37 16.79 -1.30 3.18
CA VAL A 37 16.28 -0.16 2.41
C VAL A 37 17.48 0.71 2.04
N ARG A 38 17.69 0.94 0.74
CA ARG A 38 18.59 1.99 0.25
C ARG A 38 17.76 3.06 -0.43
N SER A 39 17.82 4.27 0.09
CA SER A 39 17.23 5.46 -0.54
C SER A 39 18.26 6.06 -1.51
N ILE A 40 17.82 6.32 -2.74
CA ILE A 40 18.56 7.15 -3.70
C ILE A 40 17.74 8.43 -3.86
N ALA A 41 18.30 9.55 -3.40
CA ALA A 41 17.69 10.86 -3.63
C ALA A 41 17.86 11.23 -5.10
N LEU A 42 16.76 11.30 -5.85
CA LEU A 42 16.75 11.89 -7.18
C LEU A 42 16.72 13.41 -7.01
N GLY A 43 17.86 14.06 -7.26
CA GLY A 43 17.95 15.52 -7.31
C GLY A 43 17.06 16.10 -8.42
N ASP A 44 16.54 17.30 -8.18
CA ASP A 44 15.60 18.02 -9.05
C ASP A 44 16.02 18.04 -10.53
N PRO A 45 15.12 17.72 -11.48
CA PRO A 45 15.35 17.98 -12.88
C PRO A 45 15.12 19.46 -13.15
N ASN A 46 16.18 20.27 -13.09
CA ASN A 46 16.16 21.64 -13.60
C ASN A 46 16.42 21.63 -15.12
N PRO A 47 15.43 21.91 -15.99
CA PRO A 47 15.60 21.81 -17.45
C PRO A 47 16.37 22.98 -18.08
N SER A 48 16.90 23.93 -17.29
CA SER A 48 17.55 25.14 -17.81
C SER A 48 19.09 25.15 -17.74
N ARG A 49 19.74 24.03 -17.40
CA ARG A 49 21.20 23.98 -17.23
C ARG A 49 21.98 22.99 -18.11
N PHE A 50 21.38 22.48 -19.19
CA PHE A 50 22.13 21.76 -20.24
C PHE A 50 22.68 22.76 -21.27
N ARG A 51 23.66 23.55 -20.85
CA ARG A 51 24.57 24.24 -21.77
C ARG A 51 25.83 23.38 -21.85
N GLY A 52 26.09 22.87 -23.06
CA GLY A 52 27.20 22.01 -23.48
C GLY A 52 28.24 21.68 -22.41
N HIS A 53 28.08 20.53 -21.77
CA HIS A 53 29.24 19.74 -21.37
C HIS A 53 29.44 18.72 -22.47
N ASP A 54 30.50 18.93 -23.24
CA ASP A 54 31.10 17.90 -24.07
C ASP A 54 31.14 16.61 -23.25
N ILE A 55 30.41 15.60 -23.72
CA ILE A 55 30.60 14.23 -23.27
C ILE A 55 31.97 13.85 -23.81
N GLY A 56 33.01 14.26 -23.08
CA GLY A 56 34.32 13.69 -23.18
C GLY A 56 34.11 12.20 -22.97
N ALA A 57 34.16 11.45 -24.06
CA ALA A 57 34.30 10.02 -24.02
C ALA A 57 35.50 9.75 -23.11
N THR A 58 35.23 9.41 -21.86
CA THR A 58 36.20 8.78 -20.97
C THR A 58 36.42 7.39 -21.55
N SER A 59 37.17 7.37 -22.65
CA SER A 59 37.96 6.24 -23.10
C SER A 59 38.70 5.80 -21.86
N VAL A 60 38.24 4.69 -21.26
CA VAL A 60 39.03 3.93 -20.31
C VAL A 60 40.16 3.37 -21.16
N HIS A 61 41.18 4.20 -21.33
CA HIS A 61 42.41 3.84 -21.97
C HIS A 61 43.07 2.89 -20.97
N VAL A 62 42.74 1.60 -21.06
CA VAL A 62 43.58 0.56 -20.47
C VAL A 62 44.93 0.73 -21.16
N PRO A 63 45.99 1.12 -20.45
CA PRO A 63 47.32 1.09 -21.04
C PRO A 63 47.67 -0.39 -21.17
N ILE A 64 47.30 -0.99 -22.29
CA ILE A 64 47.97 -2.19 -22.77
C ILE A 64 49.35 -1.69 -23.17
N ALA A 65 50.26 -1.64 -22.19
CA ALA A 65 51.68 -1.55 -22.45
C ALA A 65 52.03 -2.83 -23.22
N LEU A 66 51.91 -2.75 -24.54
CA LEU A 66 52.38 -3.74 -25.47
C LEU A 66 53.91 -3.63 -25.45
N GLU A 67 54.53 -4.17 -24.40
CA GLU A 67 55.95 -4.44 -24.39
C GLU A 67 56.21 -5.37 -25.57
N ALA A 68 56.74 -4.81 -26.66
CA ALA A 68 57.20 -5.58 -27.79
C ALA A 68 58.47 -6.33 -27.34
N PRO A 69 58.44 -7.66 -27.16
CA PRO A 69 59.67 -8.38 -26.91
C PRO A 69 60.54 -8.27 -28.16
N ALA A 70 61.76 -7.76 -27.97
CA ALA A 70 62.80 -7.76 -28.98
C ALA A 70 62.95 -9.16 -29.59
N ARG A 71 62.63 -9.27 -30.88
CA ARG A 71 62.66 -10.53 -31.64
C ARG A 71 64.10 -10.99 -31.86
N ALA A 72 64.66 -11.70 -30.87
CA ALA A 72 65.81 -12.56 -31.10
C ALA A 72 65.38 -13.72 -32.01
N HIS A 73 65.79 -13.67 -33.29
CA HIS A 73 65.60 -14.75 -34.25
C HIS A 73 66.54 -15.92 -33.92
N GLY A 74 66.23 -16.66 -32.86
CA GLY A 74 66.75 -18.00 -32.66
C GLY A 74 66.06 -18.94 -33.64
N ARG A 75 66.84 -19.68 -34.45
CA ARG A 75 66.32 -20.76 -35.30
C ARG A 75 65.46 -21.69 -34.45
N LEU A 76 64.15 -21.61 -34.65
CA LEU A 76 63.18 -22.52 -34.04
C LEU A 76 63.40 -23.90 -34.64
N SER A 77 64.21 -24.70 -33.95
CA SER A 77 64.16 -26.15 -34.10
C SER A 77 62.72 -26.58 -33.85
N THR A 78 62.07 -27.13 -34.88
CA THR A 78 60.71 -27.69 -34.83
C THR A 78 60.67 -28.84 -33.82
N LYS A 79 60.55 -28.50 -32.54
CA LYS A 79 60.18 -29.43 -31.48
C LYS A 79 58.67 -29.60 -31.57
N GLY A 80 58.24 -30.81 -31.93
CA GLY A 80 56.83 -31.16 -31.87
C GLY A 80 56.30 -31.00 -30.45
N PHE A 81 55.07 -30.51 -30.33
CA PHE A 81 54.36 -30.44 -29.06
C PHE A 81 54.29 -31.82 -28.43
N THR A 82 54.56 -31.90 -27.13
CA THR A 82 54.38 -33.15 -26.41
C THR A 82 52.89 -33.40 -26.19
N LEU A 83 52.46 -34.67 -26.17
CA LEU A 83 51.07 -35.05 -25.91
C LEU A 83 50.55 -34.40 -24.61
N PHE A 84 51.41 -34.31 -23.59
CA PHE A 84 51.07 -33.72 -22.30
C PHE A 84 50.74 -32.23 -22.41
N GLU A 85 51.46 -31.49 -23.24
CA GLU A 85 51.22 -30.06 -23.48
C GLU A 85 49.88 -29.80 -24.16
N ILE A 86 49.49 -30.66 -25.12
CA ILE A 86 48.19 -30.59 -25.78
C ILE A 86 47.06 -30.85 -24.76
N ILE A 87 47.22 -31.87 -23.91
CA ILE A 87 46.24 -32.17 -22.85
C ILE A 87 46.12 -31.00 -21.86
N ALA A 88 47.24 -30.40 -21.45
CA ALA A 88 47.22 -29.25 -20.55
C ALA A 88 46.53 -28.03 -21.19
N ALA A 89 46.81 -27.72 -22.45
CA ALA A 89 46.17 -26.64 -23.19
C ALA A 89 44.66 -26.86 -23.34
N LEU A 90 44.23 -28.09 -23.66
CA LEU A 90 42.81 -28.45 -23.73
C LEU A 90 42.13 -28.35 -22.36
N GLY A 91 42.82 -28.70 -21.27
CA GLY A 91 42.31 -28.54 -19.91
C GLY A 91 42.06 -27.07 -19.56
N ILE A 92 43.03 -26.19 -19.82
CA ILE A 92 42.88 -24.74 -19.60
C ILE A 92 41.76 -24.17 -20.47
N LEU A 93 41.70 -24.56 -21.75
CA LEU A 93 40.64 -24.14 -22.66
C LEU A 93 39.27 -24.59 -22.15
N GLY A 94 39.14 -25.83 -21.68
CA GLY A 94 37.90 -26.35 -21.10
C GLY A 94 37.44 -25.55 -19.88
N LEU A 95 38.37 -25.19 -18.98
CA LEU A 95 38.06 -24.35 -17.82
C LEU A 95 37.61 -22.94 -18.21
N VAL A 96 38.28 -22.32 -19.19
CA VAL A 96 37.90 -20.98 -19.71
C VAL A 96 36.57 -21.02 -20.46
N CYS A 97 36.33 -22.04 -21.30
CA CYS A 97 35.05 -22.20 -21.99
C CYS A 97 33.91 -22.41 -21.00
N SER A 98 34.14 -23.19 -19.93
CA SER A 98 33.13 -23.42 -18.89
C SER A 98 32.75 -22.13 -18.15
N SER A 99 33.72 -21.26 -17.85
CA SER A 99 33.42 -20.00 -17.17
C SER A 99 32.61 -19.04 -18.06
N VAL A 100 32.91 -18.98 -19.37
CA VAL A 100 32.13 -18.17 -20.32
C VAL A 100 30.70 -18.68 -20.47
N LEU A 101 30.50 -20.01 -20.54
CA LEU A 101 29.16 -20.59 -20.63
C LEU A 101 28.28 -20.24 -19.42
N LEU A 102 28.84 -20.20 -18.21
CA LEU A 102 28.11 -19.78 -17.01
C LEU A 102 27.72 -18.30 -17.05
N VAL A 103 28.52 -17.43 -17.66
CA VAL A 103 28.17 -16.02 -17.83
C VAL A 103 27.04 -15.86 -18.83
N ILE A 104 27.09 -16.60 -19.95
CA ILE A 104 26.03 -16.59 -20.96
C ILE A 104 24.70 -17.05 -20.36
N ASP A 105 24.70 -18.16 -19.61
CA ASP A 105 23.50 -18.66 -18.93
C ASP A 105 22.89 -17.60 -17.99
N ARG A 106 23.72 -16.92 -17.19
CA ARG A 106 23.26 -15.80 -16.34
C ARG A 106 22.70 -14.63 -17.13
N CYS A 107 23.30 -14.28 -18.26
CA CYS A 107 22.81 -13.22 -19.13
C CYS A 107 21.48 -13.58 -19.78
N VAL A 108 21.32 -14.82 -20.26
CA VAL A 108 20.08 -15.31 -20.86
C VAL A 108 18.95 -15.33 -19.83
N ASN A 109 19.19 -15.86 -18.63
CA ASN A 109 18.21 -15.87 -17.55
C ASN A 109 17.82 -14.44 -17.14
N SER A 110 18.79 -13.53 -17.02
CA SER A 110 18.49 -12.12 -16.72
C SER A 110 17.72 -11.42 -17.83
N ALA A 111 17.94 -11.78 -19.10
CA ALA A 111 17.20 -11.22 -20.23
C ALA A 111 15.75 -11.74 -20.27
N ALA A 112 15.57 -13.03 -20.01
CA ALA A 112 14.25 -13.65 -19.89
C ALA A 112 13.44 -13.01 -18.75
N ASP A 113 14.04 -12.88 -17.56
CA ASP A 113 13.41 -12.21 -16.40
C ASP A 113 13.02 -10.76 -16.71
N SER A 114 13.89 -10.04 -17.44
CA SER A 114 13.60 -8.66 -17.84
C SER A 114 12.46 -8.56 -18.85
N SER A 115 12.29 -9.56 -19.73
CA SER A 115 11.19 -9.61 -20.69
C SER A 115 9.85 -9.80 -19.97
N MET A 116 9.75 -10.83 -19.12
CA MET A 116 8.55 -11.12 -18.35
C MET A 116 8.13 -9.94 -17.47
N ARG A 117 9.12 -9.29 -16.84
CA ARG A 117 8.87 -8.10 -16.03
C ARG A 117 8.33 -6.92 -16.84
N MET A 118 8.82 -6.74 -18.07
CA MET A 118 8.32 -5.67 -18.95
C MET A 118 6.88 -5.94 -19.37
N GLU A 119 6.54 -7.20 -19.65
CA GLU A 119 5.19 -7.63 -20.01
C GLU A 119 4.22 -7.44 -18.84
N ALA A 120 4.59 -7.88 -17.64
CA ALA A 120 3.82 -7.63 -16.41
C ALA A 120 3.63 -6.13 -16.16
N PHE A 121 4.67 -5.31 -16.36
CA PHE A 121 4.55 -3.86 -16.22
C PHE A 121 3.62 -3.23 -17.28
N ARG A 122 3.68 -3.72 -18.52
CA ARG A 122 2.80 -3.25 -19.59
C ARG A 122 1.33 -3.53 -19.23
N LEU A 123 1.04 -4.74 -18.76
CA LEU A 123 -0.29 -5.15 -18.33
C LEU A 123 -0.81 -4.28 -17.17
N VAL A 124 -0.01 -4.10 -16.11
CA VAL A 124 -0.35 -3.24 -14.97
C VAL A 124 -0.63 -1.79 -15.42
N ARG A 125 0.15 -1.30 -16.38
CA ARG A 125 -0.04 0.03 -16.94
C ARG A 125 -1.33 0.13 -17.76
N GLU A 126 -1.64 -0.85 -18.59
CA GLU A 126 -2.88 -0.91 -19.38
C GLU A 126 -4.11 -0.89 -18.47
N ASN A 127 -4.12 -1.71 -17.42
CA ASN A 127 -5.20 -1.71 -16.42
C ASN A 127 -5.32 -0.35 -15.72
N LEU A 128 -4.19 0.28 -15.36
CA LEU A 128 -4.24 1.61 -14.77
C LEU A 128 -4.76 2.66 -15.75
N GLU A 129 -4.39 2.57 -17.03
CA GLU A 129 -4.89 3.47 -18.07
C GLU A 129 -6.41 3.32 -18.24
N GLU A 130 -6.96 2.11 -18.14
CA GLU A 130 -8.40 1.85 -18.17
C GLU A 130 -9.14 2.55 -17.01
N ILE A 131 -8.61 2.45 -15.79
CA ILE A 131 -9.16 3.16 -14.61
C ILE A 131 -9.10 4.68 -14.82
N LEU A 132 -7.98 5.19 -15.36
CA LEU A 132 -7.78 6.62 -15.54
C LEU A 132 -8.64 7.24 -16.65
N VAL A 133 -9.08 6.44 -17.62
CA VAL A 133 -9.98 6.86 -18.70
C VAL A 133 -11.46 6.73 -18.29
N SER A 134 -11.76 5.97 -17.24
CA SER A 134 -13.13 5.78 -16.76
C SER A 134 -13.73 7.07 -16.20
N ASP A 135 -14.98 7.36 -16.59
CA ASP A 135 -15.70 8.58 -16.17
C ASP A 135 -16.09 8.59 -14.69
N SER A 136 -16.16 7.41 -14.07
CA SER A 136 -16.48 7.21 -12.66
C SER A 136 -15.62 6.10 -12.09
N VAL A 137 -15.19 6.27 -10.85
CA VAL A 137 -14.36 5.32 -10.11
C VAL A 137 -15.16 4.85 -8.89
N GLU A 138 -15.38 3.55 -8.80
CA GLU A 138 -16.01 2.90 -7.65
C GLU A 138 -14.96 2.07 -6.89
N GLU A 139 -15.19 1.83 -5.60
CA GLU A 139 -14.35 0.93 -4.82
C GLU A 139 -14.59 -0.51 -5.29
N THR A 140 -13.62 -1.06 -6.03
CA THR A 140 -13.74 -2.39 -6.63
C THR A 140 -12.42 -3.14 -6.52
N VAL A 141 -12.56 -4.46 -6.56
CA VAL A 141 -11.43 -5.38 -6.63
C VAL A 141 -11.65 -6.29 -7.83
N GLU A 142 -10.77 -6.18 -8.81
CA GLU A 142 -10.83 -6.93 -10.06
C GLU A 142 -9.61 -7.85 -10.18
N TYR A 143 -9.86 -9.03 -10.74
CA TYR A 143 -8.85 -10.07 -10.93
C TYR A 143 -8.95 -10.63 -12.34
N GLY A 144 -7.80 -10.99 -12.90
CA GLY A 144 -7.79 -11.69 -14.17
C GLY A 144 -6.44 -12.32 -14.52
N THR A 145 -6.40 -12.88 -15.72
CA THR A 145 -5.20 -13.39 -16.37
C THR A 145 -5.04 -12.68 -17.70
N SER A 146 -3.81 -12.48 -18.16
CA SER A 146 -3.59 -11.90 -19.49
C SER A 146 -3.94 -12.91 -20.57
N ASP A 147 -4.72 -12.49 -21.57
CA ASP A 147 -5.04 -13.31 -22.75
C ASP A 147 -3.80 -13.59 -23.61
N GLU A 148 -2.87 -12.62 -23.68
CA GLU A 148 -1.61 -12.77 -24.40
C GLU A 148 -0.58 -13.60 -23.61
N TYR A 149 -0.63 -13.51 -22.28
CA TYR A 149 0.34 -14.12 -21.37
C TYR A 149 -0.37 -14.88 -20.22
N PRO A 150 -0.79 -16.13 -20.45
CA PRO A 150 -1.59 -16.88 -19.47
C PRO A 150 -0.86 -17.19 -18.15
N ASP A 151 0.48 -17.10 -18.16
CA ASP A 151 1.33 -17.27 -16.98
C ASP A 151 1.38 -16.01 -16.09
N ILE A 152 0.75 -14.90 -16.53
CA ILE A 152 0.68 -13.64 -15.80
C ILE A 152 -0.76 -13.42 -15.31
N SER A 153 -0.93 -13.40 -13.99
CA SER A 153 -2.18 -13.01 -13.33
C SER A 153 -2.09 -11.57 -12.85
N TRP A 154 -3.18 -10.84 -12.91
CA TRP A 154 -3.25 -9.44 -12.50
C TRP A 154 -4.40 -9.19 -11.52
N GLU A 155 -4.24 -8.16 -10.70
CA GLU A 155 -5.20 -7.67 -9.73
C GLU A 155 -5.25 -6.14 -9.80
N THR A 156 -6.44 -5.57 -9.68
CA THR A 156 -6.66 -4.14 -9.62
C THR A 156 -7.55 -3.83 -8.44
N VAL A 157 -7.03 -3.01 -7.52
CA VAL A 157 -7.69 -2.63 -6.27
C VAL A 157 -7.88 -1.12 -6.29
N ILE A 158 -9.12 -0.67 -6.24
CA ILE A 158 -9.45 0.75 -6.03
C ILE A 158 -9.98 0.85 -4.62
N GLU A 159 -9.29 1.58 -3.75
CA GLU A 159 -9.65 1.69 -2.33
C GLU A 159 -9.50 3.12 -1.81
N ALA A 160 -10.30 3.43 -0.79
CA ALA A 160 -10.15 4.64 -0.01
C ALA A 160 -9.02 4.47 1.03
N PHE A 161 -8.13 5.44 1.11
CA PHE A 161 -6.98 5.43 2.01
C PHE A 161 -6.91 6.74 2.80
N SER A 162 -6.87 6.64 4.14
CA SER A 162 -6.64 7.79 5.01
C SER A 162 -5.16 8.09 5.15
N GLU A 163 -4.73 9.28 4.74
CA GLU A 163 -3.33 9.69 4.89
C GLU A 163 -2.98 9.89 6.38
N PRO A 164 -1.94 9.23 6.92
CA PRO A 164 -1.66 9.23 8.36
C PRO A 164 -1.20 10.58 8.92
N LEU A 165 -0.74 11.51 8.07
CA LEU A 165 -0.20 12.81 8.51
C LEU A 165 -1.25 13.92 8.54
N THR A 166 -2.12 13.96 7.54
CA THR A 166 -3.11 15.04 7.37
C THR A 166 -4.51 14.60 7.82
N GLY A 167 -4.77 13.29 7.84
CA GLY A 167 -6.12 12.74 8.01
C GLY A 167 -6.99 12.88 6.77
N ALA A 168 -6.46 13.41 5.65
CA ALA A 168 -7.20 13.50 4.40
C ALA A 168 -7.47 12.11 3.83
N MET A 169 -8.68 11.88 3.35
CA MET A 169 -9.08 10.66 2.66
C MET A 169 -8.74 10.78 1.17
N TRP A 170 -8.12 9.76 0.60
CA TRP A 170 -7.76 9.71 -0.81
C TRP A 170 -8.31 8.44 -1.44
N VAL A 171 -8.68 8.49 -2.72
CA VAL A 171 -8.85 7.27 -3.51
C VAL A 171 -7.52 6.93 -4.16
N ARG A 172 -7.06 5.69 -4.00
CA ARG A 172 -5.90 5.17 -4.73
C ARG A 172 -6.31 3.95 -5.55
N ALA A 173 -5.72 3.84 -6.73
CA ALA A 173 -5.73 2.62 -7.52
C ALA A 173 -4.38 1.91 -7.36
N VAL A 174 -4.42 0.63 -7.02
CA VAL A 174 -3.27 -0.26 -6.95
C VAL A 174 -3.47 -1.33 -8.01
N CYS A 175 -2.63 -1.31 -9.04
CA CYS A 175 -2.63 -2.33 -10.09
C CYS A 175 -1.40 -3.21 -9.90
N SER A 176 -1.59 -4.51 -9.78
CA SER A 176 -0.52 -5.49 -9.57
C SER A 176 -0.58 -6.59 -10.62
N ALA A 177 0.58 -7.10 -11.01
CA ALA A 177 0.69 -8.30 -11.84
C ALA A 177 1.79 -9.22 -11.30
N ASP A 178 1.43 -10.48 -11.23
CA ASP A 178 2.24 -11.58 -10.74
C ASP A 178 2.73 -12.44 -11.90
N TYR A 179 4.02 -12.75 -11.92
CA TYR A 179 4.65 -13.62 -12.90
C TYR A 179 5.69 -14.53 -12.26
N MET A 180 6.05 -15.63 -12.92
CA MET A 180 7.14 -16.52 -12.50
C MET A 180 8.44 -16.14 -13.20
N ASP A 181 9.53 -16.01 -12.46
CA ASP A 181 10.85 -15.76 -13.03
C ASP A 181 11.53 -17.06 -13.55
N SER A 182 12.72 -16.93 -14.15
CA SER A 182 13.53 -18.06 -14.65
C SER A 182 13.93 -19.08 -13.58
N ARG A 183 13.76 -18.75 -12.29
CA ARG A 183 14.02 -19.65 -11.15
C ARG A 183 12.74 -20.30 -10.63
N GLY A 184 11.59 -19.95 -11.19
CA GLY A 184 10.27 -20.38 -10.71
C GLY A 184 9.84 -19.67 -9.44
N GLU A 185 10.44 -18.52 -9.10
CA GLU A 185 10.00 -17.68 -7.99
C GLU A 185 8.91 -16.71 -8.48
N LYS A 186 7.85 -16.57 -7.69
CA LYS A 186 6.77 -15.62 -7.96
C LYS A 186 7.27 -14.20 -7.70
N GLN A 187 7.13 -13.33 -8.68
CA GLN A 187 7.49 -11.91 -8.63
C GLN A 187 6.24 -11.06 -8.88
N THR A 188 6.17 -9.89 -8.24
CA THR A 188 5.04 -8.97 -8.37
C THR A 188 5.53 -7.60 -8.83
N VAL A 189 4.89 -7.05 -9.88
CA VAL A 189 5.03 -5.65 -10.28
C VAL A 189 3.80 -4.92 -9.78
N GLU A 190 3.99 -3.79 -9.09
CA GLU A 190 2.89 -3.00 -8.52
C GLU A 190 3.02 -1.53 -8.96
N LEU A 191 1.90 -0.96 -9.40
CA LEU A 191 1.77 0.45 -9.74
C LEU A 191 0.66 1.06 -8.90
N VAL A 192 1.02 2.10 -8.15
CA VAL A 192 0.10 2.83 -7.27
C VAL A 192 -0.13 4.22 -7.83
N HIS A 193 -1.39 4.60 -7.96
CA HIS A 193 -1.80 5.93 -8.39
C HIS A 193 -2.81 6.55 -7.44
N TRP A 194 -2.54 7.79 -7.03
CA TRP A 194 -3.47 8.59 -6.24
C TRP A 194 -4.40 9.34 -7.19
N LEU A 195 -5.68 8.98 -7.18
CA LEU A 195 -6.66 9.49 -8.14
C LEU A 195 -7.17 10.87 -7.73
N THR A 196 -7.78 10.96 -6.55
CA THR A 196 -8.36 12.21 -6.04
C THR A 196 -8.43 12.21 -4.52
N GLU A 197 -8.38 13.41 -3.95
CA GLU A 197 -8.76 13.64 -2.57
C GLU A 197 -10.28 13.51 -2.45
N LEU A 198 -10.75 12.84 -1.41
CA LEU A 198 -12.16 12.71 -1.07
C LEU A 198 -12.55 13.83 -0.11
N THR A 199 -13.65 14.51 -0.42
CA THR A 199 -14.27 15.40 0.56
C THR A 199 -14.87 14.59 1.72
N ASP A 200 -14.98 15.18 2.91
CA ASP A 200 -15.59 14.53 4.08
C ASP A 200 -16.99 13.97 3.80
N GLN A 201 -17.73 14.61 2.89
CA GLN A 201 -19.06 14.14 2.46
C GLN A 201 -18.97 12.86 1.61
N GLN A 202 -18.05 12.80 0.65
CA GLN A 202 -17.83 11.62 -0.20
C GLN A 202 -17.22 10.46 0.59
N ALA A 203 -16.22 10.76 1.43
CA ALA A 203 -15.66 9.81 2.38
C ALA A 203 -16.76 9.24 3.30
N GLY A 204 -17.64 10.10 3.81
CA GLY A 204 -18.78 9.68 4.60
C GLY A 204 -19.77 8.79 3.85
N GLN A 205 -19.92 8.92 2.53
CA GLN A 205 -20.79 8.06 1.71
C GLN A 205 -20.15 6.70 1.45
N LEU A 206 -18.84 6.66 1.16
CA LEU A 206 -18.09 5.41 0.97
C LEU A 206 -18.02 4.59 2.27
N MET A 207 -17.69 5.22 3.39
CA MET A 207 -17.69 4.55 4.69
C MET A 207 -19.09 4.07 5.10
N GLN A 208 -20.15 4.80 4.71
CA GLN A 208 -21.52 4.32 4.94
C GLN A 208 -21.78 3.00 4.25
N GLN A 209 -21.27 2.76 3.03
CA GLN A 209 -21.50 1.50 2.32
C GLN A 209 -20.69 0.35 2.93
N GLY A 210 -19.39 0.55 3.16
CA GLY A 210 -18.52 -0.49 3.73
C GLY A 210 -18.87 -0.88 5.17
N ASP A 211 -19.10 0.10 6.06
CA ASP A 211 -19.45 -0.17 7.46
C ASP A 211 -20.83 -0.84 7.56
N LEU A 212 -21.78 -0.52 6.67
CA LEU A 212 -23.10 -1.14 6.68
C LEU A 212 -23.07 -2.62 6.34
N GLU A 213 -22.23 -3.03 5.38
CA GLU A 213 -22.09 -4.44 5.01
C GLU A 213 -21.43 -5.25 6.12
N GLN A 214 -20.34 -4.73 6.69
CA GLN A 214 -19.64 -5.42 7.77
C GLN A 214 -20.48 -5.48 9.06
N LEU A 215 -21.11 -4.37 9.45
CA LEU A 215 -22.06 -4.36 10.57
C LEU A 215 -23.28 -5.24 10.29
N GLY A 216 -23.72 -5.32 9.04
CA GLY A 216 -24.82 -6.19 8.62
C GLY A 216 -24.52 -7.67 8.84
N VAL A 217 -23.30 -8.13 8.56
CA VAL A 217 -22.92 -9.53 8.79
C VAL A 217 -22.75 -9.83 10.27
N ASP A 218 -22.13 -8.93 11.04
CA ASP A 218 -21.78 -9.19 12.43
C ASP A 218 -22.93 -8.98 13.42
N GLN A 219 -23.88 -8.08 13.12
CA GLN A 219 -24.96 -7.70 14.05
C GLN A 219 -26.29 -8.39 13.79
N LEU A 220 -26.43 -9.09 12.66
CA LEU A 220 -27.71 -9.60 12.18
C LEU A 220 -27.77 -11.12 12.30
N LEU A 221 -28.76 -11.61 13.05
CA LEU A 221 -29.00 -13.03 13.28
C LEU A 221 -30.27 -13.42 12.52
N LYS A 222 -30.10 -14.25 11.49
CA LYS A 222 -31.16 -14.56 10.52
C LYS A 222 -32.25 -15.46 11.09
N THR A 223 -31.90 -16.31 12.06
CA THR A 223 -32.83 -17.29 12.62
C THR A 223 -33.05 -17.08 14.11
N VAL A 224 -34.24 -17.51 14.58
CA VAL A 224 -34.57 -17.58 16.01
C VAL A 224 -33.55 -18.41 16.77
N GLN A 225 -33.01 -19.46 16.14
CA GLN A 225 -32.03 -20.35 16.77
C GLN A 225 -30.71 -19.63 17.03
N ASP A 226 -30.17 -18.90 16.04
CA ASP A 226 -28.92 -18.13 16.18
C ASP A 226 -29.07 -17.02 17.24
N ALA A 227 -30.25 -16.38 17.28
CA ALA A 227 -30.57 -15.36 18.26
C ALA A 227 -30.71 -15.92 19.69
N ALA A 228 -31.35 -17.09 19.82
CA ALA A 228 -31.48 -17.79 21.10
C ALA A 228 -30.12 -18.28 21.61
N GLU A 229 -29.28 -18.81 20.71
CA GLU A 229 -27.90 -19.23 21.02
C GLU A 229 -27.05 -18.05 21.46
N TYR A 230 -27.07 -16.93 20.73
CA TYR A 230 -26.38 -15.70 21.11
C TYR A 230 -26.81 -15.19 22.49
N ALA A 231 -28.12 -15.17 22.75
CA ALA A 231 -28.66 -14.69 24.02
C ALA A 231 -28.55 -15.70 25.18
N GLY A 232 -28.16 -16.95 24.91
CA GLY A 232 -28.10 -18.01 25.92
C GLY A 232 -29.47 -18.40 26.47
N VAL A 233 -30.54 -18.24 25.70
CA VAL A 233 -31.93 -18.56 26.07
C VAL A 233 -32.53 -19.60 25.13
N ASP A 234 -33.67 -20.17 25.48
CA ASP A 234 -34.42 -21.04 24.56
C ASP A 234 -35.29 -20.23 23.59
N GLY A 235 -35.64 -20.84 22.45
CA GLY A 235 -36.44 -20.18 21.42
C GLY A 235 -37.82 -19.69 21.90
N LYS A 236 -38.45 -20.32 22.90
CA LYS A 236 -39.76 -19.87 23.42
C LYS A 236 -39.61 -18.62 24.27
N THR A 237 -38.54 -18.53 25.05
CA THR A 237 -38.19 -17.30 25.78
C THR A 237 -37.96 -16.15 24.81
N LEU A 238 -37.30 -16.41 23.67
CA LEU A 238 -37.11 -15.39 22.63
C LEU A 238 -38.43 -14.96 21.98
N GLU A 239 -39.33 -15.90 21.66
CA GLU A 239 -40.69 -15.58 21.18
C GLU A 239 -41.47 -14.72 22.17
N GLN A 240 -41.31 -14.98 23.48
CA GLN A 240 -41.90 -14.15 24.53
C GLN A 240 -41.30 -12.74 24.53
N TRP A 241 -40.00 -12.59 24.26
CA TRP A 241 -39.37 -11.26 24.12
C TRP A 241 -39.93 -10.49 22.93
N VAL A 242 -40.16 -11.16 21.80
CA VAL A 242 -40.84 -10.57 20.62
C VAL A 242 -42.24 -10.08 20.99
N GLN A 243 -43.03 -10.89 21.72
CA GLN A 243 -44.34 -10.48 22.22
C GLN A 243 -44.27 -9.32 23.22
N ASN A 244 -43.19 -9.24 24.00
CA ASN A 244 -42.92 -8.17 24.94
C ASN A 244 -42.36 -6.89 24.28
N GLY A 245 -42.20 -6.87 22.95
CA GLY A 245 -41.78 -5.69 22.19
C GLY A 245 -40.30 -5.65 21.82
N LEU A 246 -39.64 -6.81 21.70
CA LEU A 246 -38.36 -6.90 21.00
C LEU A 246 -38.58 -6.60 19.51
N VAL A 247 -37.86 -5.61 19.00
CA VAL A 247 -37.98 -5.15 17.61
C VAL A 247 -37.10 -6.01 16.71
N THR A 248 -37.72 -6.63 15.70
CA THR A 248 -37.05 -7.35 14.61
C THR A 248 -36.98 -6.48 13.36
N THR A 249 -36.13 -6.88 12.40
CA THR A 249 -36.07 -6.24 11.08
C THR A 249 -37.36 -6.54 10.28
N LYS A 250 -37.54 -5.86 9.14
CA LYS A 250 -38.70 -6.11 8.25
C LYS A 250 -38.78 -7.56 7.77
N ASP A 251 -37.63 -8.22 7.67
CA ASP A 251 -37.48 -9.60 7.21
C ASP A 251 -37.57 -10.62 8.36
N GLY A 252 -37.82 -10.16 9.59
CA GLY A 252 -37.97 -11.01 10.78
C GLY A 252 -36.64 -11.41 11.43
N GLU A 253 -35.53 -10.76 11.06
CA GLU A 253 -34.21 -11.05 11.61
C GLU A 253 -33.99 -10.29 12.93
N PHE A 254 -33.04 -10.77 13.72
CA PHE A 254 -32.74 -10.22 15.04
C PHE A 254 -31.45 -9.42 15.00
N LEU A 255 -31.47 -8.23 15.59
CA LEU A 255 -30.27 -7.41 15.78
C LEU A 255 -29.68 -7.70 17.15
N ARG A 256 -28.39 -8.07 17.21
CA ARG A 256 -27.65 -8.32 18.46
C ARG A 256 -27.78 -7.16 19.44
N TYR A 257 -27.67 -5.92 18.97
CA TYR A 257 -27.90 -4.72 19.77
C TYR A 257 -29.26 -4.72 20.50
N ASN A 258 -30.36 -5.09 19.83
CA ASN A 258 -31.68 -5.15 20.45
C ASN A 258 -31.78 -6.32 21.45
N LEU A 259 -31.13 -7.44 21.14
CA LEU A 259 -31.06 -8.60 22.05
C LEU A 259 -30.29 -8.26 23.33
N ASP A 260 -29.16 -7.55 23.22
CA ASP A 260 -28.36 -7.12 24.37
C ASP A 260 -29.17 -6.28 25.35
N VAL A 261 -30.06 -5.40 24.86
CA VAL A 261 -30.98 -4.62 25.70
C VAL A 261 -31.91 -5.52 26.50
N PHE A 262 -32.42 -6.61 25.92
CA PHE A 262 -33.26 -7.57 26.65
C PHE A 262 -32.44 -8.44 27.60
N MET A 263 -31.25 -8.89 27.19
CA MET A 263 -30.34 -9.68 28.02
C MET A 263 -29.92 -8.92 29.29
N GLN A 264 -29.60 -7.63 29.17
CA GLN A 264 -29.22 -6.79 30.30
C GLN A 264 -30.36 -6.53 31.29
N ASN A 265 -31.62 -6.78 30.91
CA ASN A 265 -32.81 -6.51 31.71
C ASN A 265 -33.67 -7.76 31.93
N ASP A 266 -33.08 -8.95 31.87
CA ASP A 266 -33.73 -10.25 32.08
C ASP A 266 -35.04 -10.41 31.27
N GLY A 267 -35.04 -9.91 30.04
CA GLY A 267 -36.18 -9.99 29.12
C GLY A 267 -37.28 -8.96 29.34
N ASN A 268 -37.10 -7.99 30.25
CA ASN A 268 -38.12 -7.00 30.58
C ASN A 268 -37.59 -5.55 30.61
N PRO A 269 -37.12 -5.01 29.47
CA PRO A 269 -36.61 -3.65 29.40
C PRO A 269 -37.69 -2.60 29.66
N THR A 270 -37.28 -1.45 30.20
CA THR A 270 -38.17 -0.31 30.45
C THR A 270 -38.66 0.31 29.13
N PRO A 271 -39.76 1.09 29.12
CA PRO A 271 -40.22 1.78 27.92
C PRO A 271 -39.15 2.68 27.28
N GLU A 272 -38.29 3.29 28.09
CA GLU A 272 -37.16 4.12 27.64
C GLU A 272 -36.04 3.30 26.99
N GLN A 273 -35.82 2.07 27.44
CA GLN A 273 -34.87 1.16 26.78
C GLN A 273 -35.48 0.57 25.50
N LYS A 274 -36.78 0.27 25.50
CA LYS A 274 -37.48 -0.20 24.30
C LYS A 274 -37.48 0.82 23.18
N SER A 275 -37.58 2.11 23.49
CA SER A 275 -37.48 3.20 22.51
C SER A 275 -36.06 3.39 21.96
N ARG A 276 -35.05 2.78 22.58
CA ARG A 276 -33.67 2.77 22.06
C ARG A 276 -33.40 1.63 21.07
N GLN A 277 -34.32 0.68 20.93
CA GLN A 277 -34.17 -0.36 19.92
C GLN A 277 -34.22 0.24 18.51
N VAL A 278 -33.47 -0.36 17.61
CA VAL A 278 -33.33 0.08 16.21
C VAL A 278 -34.00 -0.92 15.28
N LYS A 279 -34.59 -0.45 14.19
CA LYS A 279 -35.37 -1.29 13.25
C LYS A 279 -34.54 -1.83 12.08
N SER A 280 -33.34 -1.28 11.89
CA SER A 280 -32.46 -1.60 10.76
C SER A 280 -31.00 -1.44 11.14
N VAL A 281 -30.13 -2.11 10.39
CA VAL A 281 -28.67 -1.95 10.48
C VAL A 281 -28.27 -0.49 10.21
N GLN A 282 -28.99 0.21 9.32
CA GLN A 282 -28.74 1.63 9.03
C GLN A 282 -29.00 2.53 10.23
N GLU A 283 -30.10 2.29 10.94
CA GLU A 283 -30.41 3.01 12.17
C GLU A 283 -29.41 2.68 13.30
N LEU A 284 -28.96 1.42 13.38
CA LEU A 284 -27.88 1.01 14.30
C LEU A 284 -26.57 1.74 14.00
N ALA A 285 -26.14 1.77 12.73
CA ALA A 285 -24.91 2.43 12.31
C ALA A 285 -24.96 3.95 12.59
N MET A 286 -26.09 4.60 12.28
CA MET A 286 -26.29 6.02 12.62
C MET A 286 -26.21 6.25 14.13
N ARG A 287 -26.80 5.36 14.93
CA ARG A 287 -26.79 5.45 16.38
C ARG A 287 -25.38 5.28 16.97
N MET A 288 -24.66 4.22 16.57
CA MET A 288 -23.28 4.00 17.00
C MET A 288 -22.40 5.20 16.67
N ARG A 289 -22.61 5.82 15.50
CA ARG A 289 -21.89 7.04 15.11
C ARG A 289 -22.23 8.25 15.99
N MET A 290 -23.49 8.41 16.39
CA MET A 290 -23.88 9.47 17.34
C MET A 290 -23.25 9.23 18.71
N GLU A 291 -23.30 8.00 19.21
CA GLU A 291 -22.70 7.62 20.50
C GLU A 291 -21.18 7.79 20.48
N GLN A 292 -20.52 7.45 19.36
CA GLN A 292 -19.07 7.66 19.18
C GLN A 292 -18.74 9.16 19.11
N ARG A 293 -19.55 9.97 18.42
CA ARG A 293 -19.38 11.45 18.41
C ARG A 293 -19.61 12.07 19.78
N GLU A 294 -20.55 11.55 20.57
CA GLU A 294 -20.76 12.01 21.95
C GLU A 294 -19.60 11.61 22.85
N GLN A 295 -19.04 10.41 22.68
CA GLN A 295 -17.84 9.97 23.40
C GLN A 295 -16.60 10.79 23.00
N ASP A 296 -16.38 11.02 21.71
CA ASP A 296 -15.27 11.84 21.20
C ASP A 296 -15.47 13.32 21.52
N GLY A 297 -16.70 13.82 21.56
CA GLY A 297 -17.04 15.15 22.02
C GLY A 297 -16.86 15.34 23.53
N THR A 298 -17.00 14.27 24.31
CA THR A 298 -16.80 14.30 25.78
C THR A 298 -15.33 14.09 26.16
N LEU A 299 -14.55 13.37 25.33
CA LEU A 299 -13.08 13.34 25.38
C LEU A 299 -12.43 14.53 24.66
N GLY A 300 -13.24 15.31 23.93
CA GLY A 300 -12.95 16.58 23.29
C GLY A 300 -13.41 17.80 24.09
N SER A 301 -13.66 17.68 25.41
CA SER A 301 -13.18 18.76 26.27
C SER A 301 -11.67 18.81 26.03
N PRO A 302 -11.10 19.87 25.44
CA PRO A 302 -9.69 19.93 25.16
C PRO A 302 -8.96 19.66 26.47
N ARG A 303 -8.39 18.46 26.57
CA ARG A 303 -7.48 18.07 27.64
C ARG A 303 -6.19 18.83 27.37
N GLY A 304 -6.25 20.11 27.69
CA GLY A 304 -5.40 21.14 27.12
C GLY A 304 -5.96 22.56 27.24
N ALA A 305 -6.72 22.90 28.28
CA ALA A 305 -6.94 24.29 28.72
C ALA A 305 -5.64 25.01 29.20
N GLY A 306 -4.49 24.58 28.66
CA GLY A 306 -3.16 25.16 28.84
C GLY A 306 -2.24 24.86 27.66
N GLY A 307 -2.78 24.39 26.52
CA GLY A 307 -2.03 24.23 25.29
C GLY A 307 -1.64 25.60 24.77
N LYS A 308 -0.35 25.92 24.83
CA LYS A 308 0.22 27.09 24.16
C LYS A 308 0.24 26.80 22.67
N ASP A 309 -0.26 27.73 21.87
CA ASP A 309 -0.15 27.69 20.42
C ASP A 309 1.35 27.52 20.04
N PRO A 310 1.72 26.52 19.22
CA PRO A 310 3.12 26.19 18.98
C PRO A 310 3.87 27.32 18.25
N THR A 311 3.15 28.15 17.51
CA THR A 311 3.74 29.23 16.72
C THR A 311 4.02 30.45 17.59
N THR A 312 3.07 30.89 18.40
CA THR A 312 3.16 32.08 19.25
C THR A 312 3.68 31.78 20.65
N GLY A 313 3.40 30.59 21.19
CA GLY A 313 3.74 30.19 22.55
C GLY A 313 2.76 30.71 23.61
N LEU A 314 1.62 31.29 23.19
CA LEU A 314 0.59 31.83 24.07
C LEU A 314 -0.59 30.86 24.19
N PRO A 315 -1.31 30.85 25.33
CA PRO A 315 -2.54 30.06 25.46
C PRO A 315 -3.63 30.59 24.52
N TYR A 316 -4.43 29.70 23.94
CA TYR A 316 -5.47 30.04 22.97
C TYR A 316 -6.49 31.07 23.50
N GLU A 317 -6.84 31.04 24.80
CA GLU A 317 -7.74 32.03 25.42
C GLU A 317 -7.20 33.47 25.37
N GLN A 318 -5.87 33.61 25.32
CA GLN A 318 -5.22 34.92 25.24
C GLN A 318 -5.11 35.37 23.78
N LEU A 319 -4.94 34.44 22.84
CA LEU A 319 -4.98 34.72 21.40
C LEU A 319 -6.36 35.19 20.94
N GLU A 320 -7.45 34.60 21.46
CA GLU A 320 -8.82 35.04 21.13
C GLU A 320 -9.14 36.47 21.58
N LYS A 321 -8.43 36.97 22.61
CA LYS A 321 -8.61 38.34 23.12
C LYS A 321 -7.72 39.36 22.42
N MET A 322 -6.74 38.91 21.63
CA MET A 322 -5.85 39.79 20.90
C MET A 322 -6.45 40.12 19.54
N SER A 323 -6.27 41.36 19.11
CA SER A 323 -6.62 41.75 17.76
C SER A 323 -5.69 41.08 16.76
N VAL A 324 -6.18 40.83 15.54
CA VAL A 324 -5.40 40.21 14.46
C VAL A 324 -4.06 40.93 14.22
N GLY A 325 -4.03 42.25 14.39
CA GLY A 325 -2.80 43.06 14.28
C GLY A 325 -1.74 42.67 15.31
N GLU A 326 -2.14 42.48 16.57
CA GLU A 326 -1.20 42.13 17.65
C GLU A 326 -0.66 40.70 17.51
N VAL A 327 -1.47 39.77 16.98
CA VAL A 327 -1.01 38.41 16.65
C VAL A 327 0.03 38.45 15.53
N MET A 328 -0.18 39.26 14.50
CA MET A 328 0.76 39.41 13.39
C MET A 328 2.09 40.05 13.81
N ASP A 329 2.04 41.01 14.73
CA ASP A 329 3.26 41.63 15.29
C ASP A 329 4.07 40.64 16.13
N LEU A 330 3.41 39.77 16.93
CA LEU A 330 4.08 38.69 17.66
C LEU A 330 4.80 37.70 16.73
N LEU A 331 4.17 37.30 15.63
CA LEU A 331 4.78 36.42 14.63
C LEU A 331 5.98 37.09 13.95
N ARG A 332 5.86 38.38 13.64
CA ARG A 332 6.93 39.16 13.01
C ARG A 332 8.13 39.35 13.95
N GLN A 333 7.89 39.45 15.26
CA GLN A 333 8.94 39.59 16.27
C GLN A 333 9.73 38.29 16.48
N LYS A 334 9.08 37.12 16.33
CA LYS A 334 9.72 35.80 16.41
C LYS A 334 10.56 35.41 15.18
N GLN A 335 10.35 36.07 14.04
CA GLN A 335 11.14 35.85 12.81
C GLN A 335 12.45 36.64 12.74
N LYS A 336 12.72 37.53 13.71
CA LYS A 336 13.99 38.25 13.85
C LYS A 336 14.92 37.51 14.81
#